data_AF-A0A2A4YKL7-F1
#
_entry.id   AF-A0A2A4YKL7-F1
#
_cell.length_a   1.000
_cell.length_b   1.000
_cell.length_c   1.000
_cell.angle_alpha   90.00
_cell.angle_beta   90.00
_cell.angle_gamma   90.00
#
_symmetry.space_group_name_H-M   'P 1'
#
loop_
_entity.id
_entity.type
_entity.pdbx_description
1 polymer ?
#
loop_
_entity_poly.entity_id
_entity_poly.type
_entity_poly.pdbx_seq_one_letter_code
_entity_poly.pdbx_strand_id
1 'polypeptide(L)'
;MKLNLKKGLVLTSIALATTGFADRMQDSHSGDHFNDTYDQIKGTTITPNAGPVVSGGVDLFVSADFIYWYTTIDPSSVSSKVNSRVQSTDGSDSDTGGGNVKGPNSMDPGFKVAIGLDLKYDGWDTVIEYTWLHAKDTKTFRGGNTFIENFHFHNTYNVFSDHNVDSGKNNWTMRFNVIDWELGRNFFVSPKLTLRPHFGLKGAWHTNRLHLHLDDVNFFTDNGEVGTSVDNFYVRDKQSSWGLGIRSGLDTSWMFSRNWSLIGNFAITPMWSAFKTELRSRETDVVDVRTGQVTDISGELFENESIKDIQHMINMVFEFQLGFRWDYYFSDNDYRVRLQAAWEQQSWENHNQMYSYDGYDSLTMQGLTIKLRFDF
;
A
#
# COMPACT_ATOMS: atom_id res chain seq x y z
N MET A 1 -23.70 35.34 20.51
CA MET A 1 -22.29 35.73 20.24
C MET A 1 -21.77 34.82 19.14
N LYS A 2 -21.62 35.34 17.92
CA LYS A 2 -21.17 34.56 16.74
C LYS A 2 -19.66 34.36 16.83
N LEU A 3 -19.18 33.12 16.75
CA LEU A 3 -17.77 32.80 16.61
C LEU A 3 -17.53 32.00 15.32
N ASN A 4 -16.79 32.65 14.44
CA ASN A 4 -16.21 32.16 13.20
C ASN A 4 -15.18 31.05 13.50
N LEU A 5 -15.27 29.92 12.79
CA LEU A 5 -14.13 29.04 12.57
C LEU A 5 -13.94 28.84 11.07
N LYS A 6 -12.97 29.57 10.52
CA LYS A 6 -12.40 29.32 9.20
C LYS A 6 -11.62 27.99 9.28
N LYS A 7 -12.13 26.93 8.64
CA LYS A 7 -11.30 25.77 8.27
C LYS A 7 -10.72 26.05 6.89
N GLY A 8 -9.39 26.24 6.85
CA GLY A 8 -8.62 26.27 5.61
C GLY A 8 -8.50 24.85 5.07
N LEU A 9 -9.27 24.54 4.04
CA LEU A 9 -9.12 23.32 3.26
C LEU A 9 -8.10 23.61 2.16
N VAL A 10 -6.90 23.06 2.25
CA VAL A 10 -5.95 23.04 1.13
C VAL A 10 -6.41 21.92 0.20
N LEU A 11 -7.25 22.29 -0.77
CA LEU A 11 -7.61 21.44 -1.90
C LEU A 11 -6.47 21.55 -2.92
N THR A 12 -5.56 20.58 -2.93
CA THR A 12 -4.60 20.44 -4.01
C THR A 12 -5.33 19.82 -5.20
N SER A 13 -5.82 20.66 -6.09
CA SER A 13 -6.41 20.28 -7.37
C SER A 13 -5.33 19.70 -8.29
N ILE A 14 -5.28 18.37 -8.40
CA ILE A 14 -4.65 17.71 -9.54
C ILE A 14 -5.60 17.88 -10.72
N ALA A 15 -5.28 18.82 -11.60
CA ALA A 15 -5.98 18.98 -12.87
C ALA A 15 -5.62 17.78 -13.78
N LEU A 16 -6.46 16.74 -13.78
CA LEU A 16 -6.54 15.86 -14.94
C LEU A 16 -7.16 16.68 -16.07
N ALA A 17 -6.37 16.98 -17.10
CA ALA A 17 -6.90 17.50 -18.36
C ALA A 17 -7.66 16.37 -19.08
N THR A 18 -8.89 16.08 -18.63
CA THR A 18 -9.88 15.40 -19.46
C THR A 18 -10.42 16.43 -20.44
N THR A 19 -9.89 16.47 -21.66
CA THR A 19 -10.57 17.17 -22.75
C THR A 19 -11.86 16.42 -23.05
N GLY A 20 -12.94 16.85 -22.42
CA GLY A 20 -14.29 16.44 -22.76
C GLY A 20 -14.64 17.01 -24.14
N PHE A 21 -14.63 16.15 -25.15
CA PHE A 21 -15.33 16.41 -26.41
C PHE A 21 -16.65 15.67 -26.38
N ALA A 22 -17.67 16.33 -25.85
CA ALA A 22 -19.07 15.97 -26.07
C ALA A 22 -19.92 17.24 -25.91
N ASP A 23 -20.07 18.00 -26.99
CA ASP A 23 -21.39 18.27 -27.57
C ASP A 23 -21.30 19.25 -28.75
N ARG A 24 -21.38 18.68 -29.96
CA ARG A 24 -22.26 19.20 -31.02
C ARG A 24 -22.50 18.09 -32.03
N MET A 25 -23.52 17.27 -31.77
CA MET A 25 -24.13 16.44 -32.81
C MET A 25 -24.78 17.37 -33.84
N GLN A 26 -24.10 17.56 -34.97
CA GLN A 26 -24.74 17.94 -36.20
C GLN A 26 -23.97 17.31 -37.37
N ASP A 27 -24.66 16.37 -38.02
CA ASP A 27 -24.42 15.83 -39.37
C ASP A 27 -23.14 15.00 -39.64
N SER A 28 -23.34 13.69 -39.69
CA SER A 28 -23.02 12.83 -40.85
C SER A 28 -21.78 13.22 -41.67
N HIS A 29 -20.60 12.66 -41.36
CA HIS A 29 -19.49 12.25 -42.26
C HIS A 29 -18.16 11.97 -41.48
N SER A 30 -18.22 11.37 -40.29
CA SER A 30 -17.04 11.19 -39.43
C SER A 30 -16.30 9.85 -39.59
N GLY A 31 -16.86 8.88 -40.33
CA GLY A 31 -16.22 7.59 -40.59
C GLY A 31 -15.12 7.66 -41.66
N ASP A 32 -15.29 8.53 -42.65
CA ASP A 32 -14.36 8.64 -43.79
C ASP A 32 -13.12 9.46 -43.43
N HIS A 33 -13.25 10.52 -42.63
CA HIS A 33 -12.11 11.36 -42.24
C HIS A 33 -11.04 10.63 -41.41
N PHE A 34 -11.40 9.68 -40.55
CA PHE A 34 -10.41 8.91 -39.78
C PHE A 34 -9.62 7.95 -40.69
N ASN A 35 -10.32 7.26 -41.60
CA ASN A 35 -9.69 6.37 -42.57
C ASN A 35 -8.85 7.14 -43.59
N ASP A 36 -9.32 8.30 -44.07
CA ASP A 36 -8.56 9.18 -44.96
C ASP A 36 -7.30 9.74 -44.29
N THR A 37 -7.39 10.12 -43.01
CA THR A 37 -6.23 10.58 -42.24
C THR A 37 -5.27 9.42 -41.96
N TYR A 38 -5.79 8.24 -41.61
CA TYR A 38 -4.99 7.02 -41.44
C TYR A 38 -4.27 6.67 -42.73
N ASP A 39 -4.94 6.62 -43.88
CA ASP A 39 -4.31 6.33 -45.17
C ASP A 39 -3.33 7.43 -45.62
N GLN A 40 -3.50 8.68 -45.16
CA GLN A 40 -2.52 9.76 -45.36
C GLN A 40 -1.26 9.63 -44.48
N ILE A 41 -1.36 9.10 -43.25
CA ILE A 41 -0.22 8.92 -42.33
C ILE A 41 0.35 7.49 -42.34
N LYS A 42 -0.32 6.55 -43.01
CA LYS A 42 0.08 5.14 -43.16
C LYS A 42 1.41 5.08 -43.90
N GLY A 43 2.48 4.76 -43.16
CA GLY A 43 3.85 4.73 -43.66
C GLY A 43 4.71 5.92 -43.23
N THR A 44 4.13 6.98 -42.66
CA THR A 44 4.89 8.04 -41.98
C THR A 44 5.08 7.67 -40.51
N THR A 45 6.32 7.40 -40.10
CA THR A 45 6.63 7.15 -38.69
C THR A 45 6.61 8.48 -37.95
N ILE A 46 5.49 8.80 -37.28
CA ILE A 46 5.34 10.06 -36.53
C ILE A 46 6.29 10.07 -35.33
N THR A 47 6.41 8.93 -34.63
CA THR A 47 7.36 8.73 -33.54
C THR A 47 8.10 7.40 -33.74
N PRO A 48 9.43 7.40 -33.88
CA PRO A 48 10.20 6.18 -34.07
C PRO A 48 10.04 5.21 -32.90
N ASN A 49 9.83 3.93 -33.21
CA ASN A 49 9.76 2.87 -32.21
C ASN A 49 11.08 2.81 -31.43
N ALA A 50 10.98 2.78 -30.10
CA ALA A 50 12.10 2.63 -29.17
C ALA A 50 12.10 1.27 -28.45
N GLY A 51 11.18 0.39 -28.83
CA GLY A 51 11.09 -0.98 -28.34
C GLY A 51 12.39 -1.77 -28.55
N PRO A 52 12.53 -2.91 -27.87
CA PRO A 52 13.60 -3.85 -28.16
C PRO A 52 13.47 -4.26 -29.63
N VAL A 53 14.45 -3.90 -30.46
CA VAL A 53 14.56 -4.48 -31.80
C VAL A 53 15.66 -5.51 -31.69
N VAL A 54 15.28 -6.75 -31.41
CA VAL A 54 16.17 -7.90 -31.61
C VAL A 54 16.10 -8.29 -33.08
N SER A 55 17.25 -8.47 -33.72
CA SER A 55 17.32 -8.90 -35.11
C SER A 55 17.02 -10.40 -35.19
N GLY A 56 16.08 -10.85 -36.02
CA GLY A 56 15.83 -12.30 -36.22
C GLY A 56 15.30 -13.08 -35.01
N GLY A 57 14.99 -12.42 -33.89
CA GLY A 57 14.43 -12.99 -32.67
C GLY A 57 12.94 -13.36 -32.78
N VAL A 58 12.37 -13.85 -31.68
CA VAL A 58 10.95 -14.26 -31.60
C VAL A 58 10.05 -13.20 -30.96
N ASP A 59 10.56 -11.99 -30.73
CA ASP A 59 9.84 -10.85 -30.15
C ASP A 59 9.27 -11.18 -28.75
N LEU A 60 9.96 -12.06 -28.00
CA LEU A 60 9.60 -12.50 -26.65
C LEU A 60 10.63 -11.96 -25.67
N PHE A 61 10.18 -11.56 -24.49
CA PHE A 61 11.09 -11.29 -23.38
C PHE A 61 10.58 -11.84 -22.07
N VAL A 62 11.52 -12.10 -21.17
CA VAL A 62 11.26 -12.52 -19.79
C VAL A 62 12.08 -11.66 -18.84
N SER A 63 11.56 -11.44 -17.64
CA SER A 63 12.33 -10.79 -16.58
C SER A 63 12.09 -11.43 -15.22
N ALA A 64 13.10 -11.32 -14.37
CA ALA A 64 13.04 -11.68 -12.97
C ALA A 64 13.67 -10.56 -12.15
N ASP A 65 12.98 -10.19 -11.08
CA ASP A 65 13.36 -9.09 -10.21
C ASP A 65 13.51 -9.59 -8.79
N PHE A 66 14.61 -9.23 -8.16
CA PHE A 66 14.73 -9.28 -6.70
C PHE A 66 14.26 -7.95 -6.14
N ILE A 67 13.33 -8.00 -5.17
CA ILE A 67 12.87 -6.82 -4.45
C ILE A 67 13.23 -6.94 -2.97
N TYR A 68 13.60 -5.82 -2.36
CA TYR A 68 13.80 -5.70 -0.93
C TYR A 68 13.13 -4.43 -0.46
N TRP A 69 11.91 -4.59 0.07
CA TRP A 69 11.00 -3.48 0.34
C TRP A 69 10.71 -3.34 1.82
N TYR A 70 10.82 -2.10 2.29
CA TYR A 70 10.21 -1.62 3.52
C TYR A 70 8.71 -1.48 3.31
N THR A 71 7.93 -2.23 4.09
CA THR A 71 6.48 -2.20 4.11
C THR A 71 6.02 -1.59 5.43
N THR A 72 5.05 -0.69 5.38
CA THR A 72 4.39 -0.19 6.59
C THR A 72 2.90 0.00 6.33
N ILE A 73 2.12 -0.21 7.38
CA ILE A 73 0.73 0.25 7.46
C ILE A 73 0.73 1.52 8.29
N ASP A 74 -0.08 2.50 7.90
CA ASP A 74 -0.18 3.74 8.66
C ASP A 74 -0.59 3.47 10.12
N PRO A 75 -0.07 4.27 11.07
CA PRO A 75 -0.19 3.98 12.48
C PRO A 75 -1.61 4.11 13.06
N SER A 76 -2.56 4.75 12.39
CA SER A 76 -3.81 5.16 13.05
C SER A 76 -4.63 3.97 13.56
N SER A 77 -4.45 2.80 12.96
CA SER A 77 -5.09 1.54 13.34
C SER A 77 -4.35 0.69 14.37
N VAL A 78 -3.04 0.81 14.49
CA VAL A 78 -2.22 -0.11 15.31
C VAL A 78 -1.02 0.66 15.86
N SER A 79 -1.23 1.43 16.91
CA SER A 79 -0.15 2.20 17.53
C SER A 79 -0.03 2.02 19.02
N SER A 80 1.19 1.74 19.46
CA SER A 80 1.60 1.84 20.86
C SER A 80 2.25 3.21 21.08
N LYS A 81 1.78 3.98 22.05
CA LYS A 81 2.40 5.23 22.49
C LYS A 81 3.01 5.03 23.88
N VAL A 82 4.33 5.06 23.98
CA VAL A 82 4.98 5.02 25.29
C VAL A 82 4.90 6.41 25.91
N ASN A 83 3.96 6.63 26.82
CA ASN A 83 3.80 7.87 27.57
C ASN A 83 3.95 7.58 29.07
N SER A 84 5.04 8.04 29.68
CA SER A 84 5.09 8.17 31.14
C SER A 84 4.24 9.37 31.58
N ARG A 85 3.05 9.14 32.10
CA ARG A 85 2.24 10.18 32.73
C ARG A 85 2.69 10.34 34.18
N VAL A 86 2.97 11.58 34.59
CA VAL A 86 3.16 11.92 36.01
C VAL A 86 1.88 12.63 36.46
N GLN A 87 1.11 11.96 37.31
CA GLN A 87 -0.09 12.55 37.92
C GLN A 87 0.37 13.67 38.86
N SER A 88 0.00 14.93 38.56
CA SER A 88 0.24 16.04 39.49
C SER A 88 -0.92 16.11 40.50
N THR A 89 -0.60 16.42 41.77
CA THR A 89 -1.54 16.45 42.90
C THR A 89 -2.70 17.46 42.73
N ASP A 90 -2.63 18.32 41.72
CA ASP A 90 -3.60 19.40 41.46
C ASP A 90 -4.58 19.08 40.30
N GLY A 91 -4.68 17.82 39.86
CA GLY A 91 -5.66 17.40 38.86
C GLY A 91 -5.39 17.92 37.44
N SER A 92 -4.17 18.41 37.19
CA SER A 92 -3.71 18.73 35.83
C SER A 92 -2.88 17.59 35.28
N ASP A 93 -3.40 16.93 34.26
CA ASP A 93 -2.66 15.91 33.53
C ASP A 93 -1.63 16.57 32.63
N SER A 94 -0.35 16.34 32.96
CA SER A 94 0.76 16.74 32.10
C SER A 94 1.29 15.51 31.37
N ASP A 95 0.97 15.42 30.09
CA ASP A 95 1.54 14.44 29.17
C ASP A 95 3.03 14.79 28.99
N THR A 96 3.91 14.16 29.77
CA THR A 96 5.35 14.49 29.79
C THR A 96 6.18 13.60 28.86
N GLY A 97 5.54 12.75 28.04
CA GLY A 97 6.21 11.80 27.16
C GLY A 97 6.04 12.11 25.67
N GLY A 98 7.15 12.29 24.97
CA GLY A 98 7.21 12.26 23.50
C GLY A 98 7.16 10.82 22.96
N GLY A 99 6.03 10.12 23.13
CA GLY A 99 5.84 8.77 22.62
C GLY A 99 5.73 8.74 21.09
N ASN A 100 6.54 7.90 20.42
CA ASN A 100 6.43 7.69 18.98
C ASN A 100 5.40 6.58 18.69
N VAL A 101 4.25 6.99 18.19
CA VAL A 101 3.22 6.15 17.56
C VAL A 101 3.84 5.46 16.33
N LYS A 102 3.96 4.12 16.33
CA LYS A 102 4.56 3.35 15.22
C LYS A 102 3.66 2.19 14.79
N GLY A 103 3.14 2.27 13.56
CA GLY A 103 2.47 1.17 12.89
C GLY A 103 3.40 -0.04 12.64
N PRO A 104 2.83 -1.21 12.30
CA PRO A 104 3.59 -2.37 11.87
C PRO A 104 4.47 -2.03 10.67
N ASN A 105 5.75 -2.39 10.74
CA ASN A 105 6.66 -2.17 9.64
C ASN A 105 7.75 -3.23 9.55
N SER A 106 8.20 -3.54 8.34
CA SER A 106 9.27 -4.50 8.13
C SER A 106 9.96 -4.29 6.79
N MET A 107 11.23 -4.69 6.69
CA MET A 107 11.98 -4.71 5.45
C MET A 107 12.24 -6.15 5.02
N ASP A 108 11.51 -6.60 4.00
CA ASP A 108 11.45 -8.00 3.61
C ASP A 108 11.79 -8.21 2.13
N PRO A 109 12.43 -9.34 1.78
CA PRO A 109 12.69 -9.70 0.40
C PRO A 109 11.44 -10.30 -0.28
N GLY A 110 11.37 -10.11 -1.59
CA GLY A 110 10.35 -10.70 -2.45
C GLY A 110 10.87 -10.86 -3.88
N PHE A 111 9.95 -11.13 -4.81
CA PHE A 111 10.32 -11.21 -6.22
C PHE A 111 9.23 -10.69 -7.14
N LYS A 112 9.64 -10.33 -8.35
CA LYS A 112 8.75 -10.15 -9.50
C LYS A 112 9.20 -11.02 -10.66
N VAL A 113 8.25 -11.51 -11.44
CA VAL A 113 8.54 -12.21 -12.69
C VAL A 113 7.62 -11.68 -13.78
N ALA A 114 8.16 -11.46 -14.97
CA ALA A 114 7.36 -11.00 -16.10
C ALA A 114 7.67 -11.77 -17.37
N ILE A 115 6.65 -11.84 -18.22
CA ILE A 115 6.75 -12.30 -19.61
C ILE A 115 6.10 -11.23 -20.47
N GLY A 116 6.70 -10.94 -21.62
CA GLY A 116 6.14 -9.97 -22.56
C GLY A 116 6.45 -10.30 -24.00
N LEU A 117 5.65 -9.70 -24.88
CA LEU A 117 5.74 -9.86 -26.33
C LEU A 117 5.80 -8.47 -26.97
N ASP A 118 6.76 -8.28 -27.86
CA ASP A 118 6.81 -7.12 -28.74
C ASP A 118 5.92 -7.40 -29.95
N LEU A 119 4.87 -6.60 -30.12
CA LEU A 119 3.88 -6.77 -31.19
C LEU A 119 4.40 -6.09 -32.46
N LYS A 120 4.30 -6.81 -33.58
CA LYS A 120 4.75 -6.33 -34.91
C LYS A 120 3.99 -5.10 -35.42
N TYR A 121 2.85 -4.79 -34.81
CA TYR A 121 2.02 -3.64 -35.17
C TYR A 121 2.49 -2.41 -34.40
N ASP A 122 3.12 -1.46 -35.10
CA ASP A 122 3.42 -0.09 -34.60
C ASP A 122 4.20 0.00 -33.27
N GLY A 123 5.01 -1.02 -32.96
CA GLY A 123 5.90 -1.02 -31.78
C GLY A 123 5.18 -1.13 -30.44
N TRP A 124 3.95 -1.66 -30.45
CA TRP A 124 3.24 -2.00 -29.24
C TRP A 124 3.88 -3.21 -28.56
N ASP A 125 3.79 -3.29 -27.24
CA ASP A 125 4.24 -4.43 -26.46
C ASP A 125 3.20 -4.79 -25.41
N THR A 126 3.09 -6.08 -25.08
CA THR A 126 2.25 -6.54 -23.98
C THR A 126 3.06 -7.30 -22.95
N VAL A 127 2.74 -7.09 -21.67
CA VAL A 127 3.49 -7.66 -20.55
C VAL A 127 2.52 -8.16 -19.49
N ILE A 128 2.83 -9.31 -18.91
CA ILE A 128 2.21 -9.79 -17.67
C ILE A 128 3.32 -9.90 -16.63
N GLU A 129 3.16 -9.22 -15.50
CA GLU A 129 4.08 -9.22 -14.37
C GLU A 129 3.35 -9.74 -13.12
N TYR A 130 3.99 -10.64 -12.37
CA TYR A 130 3.53 -11.11 -11.06
C TYR A 130 4.49 -10.65 -9.98
N THR A 131 3.98 -10.01 -8.94
CA THR A 131 4.72 -9.57 -7.76
C THR A 131 4.30 -10.37 -6.54
N TRP A 132 5.27 -10.85 -5.79
CA TRP A 132 5.07 -11.54 -4.51
C TRP A 132 5.93 -10.94 -3.41
N LEU A 133 5.32 -10.67 -2.25
CA LEU A 133 6.02 -10.20 -1.05
C LEU A 133 5.37 -10.79 0.21
N HIS A 134 6.18 -11.17 1.19
CA HIS A 134 5.71 -11.60 2.50
C HIS A 134 6.37 -10.76 3.59
N ALA A 135 5.62 -9.82 4.16
CA ALA A 135 6.14 -8.95 5.21
C ALA A 135 5.82 -9.51 6.60
N LYS A 136 6.75 -9.38 7.56
CA LYS A 136 6.56 -9.83 8.94
C LYS A 136 7.26 -8.92 9.94
N ASP A 137 6.50 -8.43 10.91
CA ASP A 137 7.02 -7.62 12.02
C ASP A 137 6.68 -8.30 13.36
N THR A 138 7.55 -8.16 14.34
CA THR A 138 7.30 -8.60 15.72
C THR A 138 7.92 -7.58 16.67
N LYS A 139 7.05 -6.87 17.38
CA LYS A 139 7.45 -5.86 18.36
C LYS A 139 7.07 -6.34 19.75
N THR A 140 7.96 -6.15 20.70
CA THR A 140 7.73 -6.38 22.13
C THR A 140 8.06 -5.12 22.89
N PHE A 141 7.24 -4.75 23.86
CA PHE A 141 7.54 -3.67 24.79
C PHE A 141 7.35 -4.15 26.22
N ARG A 142 8.08 -3.49 27.14
CA ARG A 142 8.05 -3.73 28.58
C ARG A 142 8.25 -2.38 29.27
N GLY A 143 7.51 -2.13 30.33
CA GLY A 143 7.59 -0.91 31.13
C GLY A 143 6.20 -0.38 31.42
N GLY A 144 5.77 -0.56 32.68
CA GLY A 144 4.47 -0.21 33.24
C GLY A 144 4.12 1.27 33.26
N ASN A 145 3.94 1.83 32.06
CA ASN A 145 3.12 3.01 31.72
C ASN A 145 3.11 3.18 30.19
N THR A 146 2.83 2.11 29.44
CA THR A 146 2.63 2.23 27.98
C THR A 146 1.15 2.41 27.70
N PHE A 147 0.80 3.51 27.01
CA PHE A 147 -0.56 3.77 26.53
C PHE A 147 -0.71 3.14 25.14
N ILE A 148 -1.83 2.49 24.88
CA ILE A 148 -2.09 1.90 23.56
C ILE A 148 -3.34 2.52 23.00
N GLU A 149 -3.16 3.42 22.05
CA GLU A 149 -4.27 4.06 21.35
C GLU A 149 -4.94 3.03 20.41
N ASN A 150 -6.27 3.08 20.32
CA ASN A 150 -7.07 2.43 19.27
C ASN A 150 -7.25 0.91 19.31
N PHE A 151 -7.32 0.30 20.50
CA PHE A 151 -7.96 -1.02 20.64
C PHE A 151 -9.34 -0.90 21.27
N HIS A 152 -10.30 -1.61 20.69
CA HIS A 152 -11.63 -1.75 21.26
C HIS A 152 -11.54 -2.66 22.48
N PHE A 153 -11.38 -2.04 23.65
CA PHE A 153 -11.69 -2.66 24.93
C PHE A 153 -13.21 -2.62 25.10
N HIS A 154 -13.78 -3.72 25.59
CA HIS A 154 -15.22 -3.83 25.69
C HIS A 154 -15.79 -2.76 26.63
N ASN A 155 -16.90 -2.12 26.22
CA ASN A 155 -17.46 -0.90 26.81
C ASN A 155 -18.28 -1.15 28.09
N THR A 156 -18.02 -2.22 28.85
CA THR A 156 -18.71 -2.47 30.14
C THR A 156 -18.15 -1.61 31.26
N TYR A 157 -16.96 -1.03 31.07
CA TYR A 157 -16.31 -0.25 32.09
C TYR A 157 -16.70 1.23 31.92
N ASN A 158 -17.43 1.76 32.89
CA ASN A 158 -17.62 3.22 33.09
C ASN A 158 -16.30 3.89 33.55
N VAL A 159 -15.18 3.49 32.97
CA VAL A 159 -13.83 3.83 33.40
C VAL A 159 -13.22 4.63 32.26
N PHE A 160 -12.97 5.90 32.54
CA PHE A 160 -12.61 6.93 31.57
C PHE A 160 -11.22 6.67 31.01
N SER A 161 -11.16 6.51 29.67
CA SER A 161 -10.08 6.65 28.66
C SER A 161 -8.60 6.35 28.93
N ASP A 162 -8.15 6.11 30.17
CA ASP A 162 -6.75 5.96 30.51
C ASP A 162 -6.47 4.53 30.96
N HIS A 163 -5.61 3.84 30.20
CA HIS A 163 -5.12 2.51 30.52
C HIS A 163 -3.60 2.47 30.43
N ASN A 164 -2.97 1.71 31.32
CA ASN A 164 -1.56 1.37 31.18
C ASN A 164 -1.39 -0.13 30.92
N VAL A 165 -0.29 -0.46 30.28
CA VAL A 165 0.10 -1.84 29.99
C VAL A 165 1.52 -2.05 30.46
N ASP A 166 1.78 -3.13 31.20
CA ASP A 166 3.13 -3.47 31.68
C ASP A 166 3.99 -4.06 30.57
N SER A 167 3.46 -5.04 29.84
CA SER A 167 4.12 -5.58 28.66
C SER A 167 3.15 -5.96 27.56
N GLY A 168 3.70 -6.04 26.35
CA GLY A 168 2.93 -6.55 25.24
C GLY A 168 3.79 -6.99 24.08
N LYS A 169 3.18 -7.80 23.23
CA LYS A 169 3.75 -8.36 22.03
C LYS A 169 2.78 -8.18 20.87
N ASN A 170 3.24 -7.54 19.82
CA ASN A 170 2.53 -7.40 18.57
C ASN A 170 3.24 -8.23 17.49
N ASN A 171 2.52 -9.15 16.83
CA ASN A 171 3.01 -9.86 15.65
C ASN A 171 2.14 -9.49 14.46
N TRP A 172 2.76 -8.95 13.42
CA TRP A 172 2.08 -8.62 12.17
C TRP A 172 2.66 -9.44 11.02
N THR A 173 1.78 -9.90 10.14
CA THR A 173 2.18 -10.57 8.89
C THR A 173 1.29 -10.12 7.74
N MET A 174 1.91 -9.86 6.59
CA MET A 174 1.22 -9.57 5.34
C MET A 174 1.66 -10.55 4.25
N ARG A 175 0.70 -11.05 3.47
CA ARG A 175 0.94 -11.72 2.20
C ARG A 175 0.42 -10.83 1.09
N PHE A 176 1.31 -10.43 0.18
CA PHE A 176 1.04 -9.50 -0.89
C PHE A 176 1.28 -10.19 -2.24
N ASN A 177 0.29 -10.08 -3.12
CA ASN A 177 0.29 -10.70 -4.44
C ASN A 177 -0.42 -9.77 -5.40
N VAL A 178 0.24 -9.47 -6.51
CA VAL A 178 -0.30 -8.63 -7.57
C VAL A 178 0.03 -9.24 -8.92
N ILE A 179 -0.93 -9.20 -9.84
CA ILE A 179 -0.72 -9.44 -11.26
C ILE A 179 -1.03 -8.15 -11.99
N ASP A 180 -0.08 -7.70 -12.80
CA ASP A 180 -0.23 -6.60 -13.73
C ASP A 180 -0.23 -7.13 -15.15
N TRP A 181 -1.20 -6.70 -15.94
CA TRP A 181 -1.19 -6.83 -17.39
C TRP A 181 -1.10 -5.44 -17.99
N GLU A 182 -0.18 -5.26 -18.94
CA GLU A 182 0.05 -4.00 -19.62
C GLU A 182 0.05 -4.18 -21.13
N LEU A 183 -0.48 -3.17 -21.81
CA LEU A 183 -0.32 -2.90 -23.23
C LEU A 183 0.29 -1.49 -23.35
N GLY A 184 1.49 -1.41 -23.91
CA GLY A 184 2.27 -0.19 -24.01
C GLY A 184 2.84 0.02 -25.40
N ARG A 185 3.37 1.22 -25.65
CA ARG A 185 4.09 1.53 -26.88
C ARG A 185 5.30 2.39 -26.55
N ASN A 186 6.50 1.91 -26.85
CA ASN A 186 7.74 2.64 -26.58
C ASN A 186 8.19 3.45 -27.80
N PHE A 187 8.47 4.74 -27.63
CA PHE A 187 8.92 5.60 -28.72
C PHE A 187 9.91 6.68 -28.28
N PHE A 188 10.71 7.15 -29.23
CA PHE A 188 11.62 8.28 -29.01
C PHE A 188 10.87 9.60 -29.08
N VAL A 189 11.00 10.41 -28.02
CA VAL A 189 10.59 11.83 -28.01
C VAL A 189 11.77 12.74 -28.31
N SER A 190 12.98 12.28 -28.02
CA SER A 190 14.23 12.90 -28.46
C SER A 190 15.29 11.82 -28.68
N PRO A 191 16.45 12.14 -29.27
CA PRO A 191 17.51 11.15 -29.50
C PRO A 191 18.03 10.44 -28.24
N LYS A 192 17.76 10.99 -27.05
CA LYS A 192 18.21 10.47 -25.75
C LYS A 192 17.08 10.27 -24.74
N LEU A 193 15.82 10.36 -25.18
CA LEU A 193 14.66 10.21 -24.30
C LEU A 193 13.61 9.33 -24.98
N THR A 194 13.23 8.26 -24.31
CA THR A 194 12.10 7.41 -24.71
C THR A 194 10.99 7.49 -23.70
N LEU A 195 9.76 7.36 -24.20
CA LEU A 195 8.56 7.24 -23.40
C LEU A 195 7.82 5.96 -23.80
N ARG A 196 7.30 5.25 -22.79
CA ARG A 196 6.35 4.16 -22.96
C ARG A 196 5.10 4.43 -22.12
N PRO A 197 4.12 5.18 -22.64
CA PRO A 197 2.78 5.14 -22.07
C PRO A 197 2.23 3.73 -22.16
N HIS A 198 1.51 3.31 -21.12
CA HIS A 198 0.89 1.99 -21.05
C HIS A 198 -0.45 2.05 -20.33
N PHE A 199 -1.32 1.10 -20.66
CA PHE A 199 -2.58 0.86 -19.97
C PHE A 199 -2.82 -0.63 -19.83
N GLY A 200 -3.69 -1.02 -18.90
CA GLY A 200 -4.05 -2.43 -18.75
C GLY A 200 -4.83 -2.68 -17.48
N LEU A 201 -4.57 -3.81 -16.82
CA LEU A 201 -5.32 -4.27 -15.66
C LEU A 201 -4.37 -4.65 -14.53
N LYS A 202 -4.76 -4.33 -13.30
CA LYS A 202 -4.10 -4.78 -12.08
C LYS A 202 -5.07 -5.61 -11.25
N GLY A 203 -4.69 -6.83 -10.94
CA GLY A 203 -5.38 -7.71 -10.00
C GLY A 203 -4.54 -7.90 -8.74
N ALA A 204 -5.15 -7.81 -7.58
CA ALA A 204 -4.44 -7.92 -6.30
C ALA A 204 -5.19 -8.81 -5.33
N TRP A 205 -4.47 -9.57 -4.50
CA TRP A 205 -5.06 -10.29 -3.36
C TRP A 205 -4.11 -10.34 -2.18
N HIS A 206 -4.56 -9.80 -1.05
CA HIS A 206 -3.74 -9.64 0.14
C HIS A 206 -4.36 -10.33 1.34
N THR A 207 -3.50 -10.70 2.29
CA THR A 207 -3.94 -11.12 3.61
C THR A 207 -3.04 -10.50 4.66
N ASN A 208 -3.63 -9.66 5.50
CA ASN A 208 -3.01 -9.05 6.66
C ASN A 208 -3.49 -9.78 7.92
N ARG A 209 -2.59 -10.02 8.86
CA ARG A 209 -2.90 -10.58 10.17
C ARG A 209 -2.13 -9.84 11.23
N LEU A 210 -2.82 -9.50 12.29
CA LEU A 210 -2.29 -8.86 13.48
C LEU A 210 -2.65 -9.73 14.69
N HIS A 211 -1.65 -10.12 15.47
CA HIS A 211 -1.82 -10.78 16.74
C HIS A 211 -1.18 -9.94 17.84
N LEU A 212 -2.03 -9.34 18.67
CA LEU A 212 -1.63 -8.59 19.84
C LEU A 212 -1.86 -9.44 21.09
N HIS A 213 -0.91 -9.36 22.00
CA HIS A 213 -1.02 -9.87 23.35
C HIS A 213 -0.51 -8.80 24.29
N LEU A 214 -1.30 -8.42 25.28
CA LEU A 214 -0.95 -7.49 26.34
C LEU A 214 -1.05 -8.22 27.68
N ASP A 215 -0.17 -7.84 28.59
CA ASP A 215 -0.10 -8.32 29.96
C ASP A 215 -0.35 -7.15 30.91
N ASP A 216 -1.08 -7.40 31.98
CA ASP A 216 -1.35 -6.48 33.10
C ASP A 216 -1.87 -5.11 32.63
N VAL A 217 -3.02 -5.11 31.97
CA VAL A 217 -3.70 -3.90 31.50
C VAL A 217 -4.51 -3.31 32.65
N ASN A 218 -4.13 -2.14 33.17
CA ASN A 218 -4.88 -1.46 34.22
C ASN A 218 -5.64 -0.27 33.67
N PHE A 219 -6.93 -0.18 33.98
CA PHE A 219 -7.82 0.92 33.63
C PHE A 219 -7.99 1.84 34.84
N PHE A 220 -7.71 3.14 34.63
CA PHE A 220 -7.73 4.14 35.69
C PHE A 220 -9.05 4.88 35.73
N THR A 221 -9.45 5.26 36.92
CA THR A 221 -10.67 6.03 37.18
C THR A 221 -10.35 7.53 37.19
N ASP A 222 -11.37 8.40 37.19
CA ASP A 222 -11.17 9.87 37.18
C ASP A 222 -10.28 10.40 38.31
N ASN A 223 -10.19 9.66 39.42
CA ASN A 223 -9.35 10.01 40.57
C ASN A 223 -7.90 9.48 40.44
N GLY A 224 -7.56 8.81 39.34
CA GLY A 224 -6.27 8.16 39.08
C GLY A 224 -6.04 6.84 39.82
N GLU A 225 -7.06 6.30 40.48
CA GLU A 225 -7.01 4.97 41.08
C GLU A 225 -7.30 3.91 40.01
N VAL A 226 -6.59 2.77 40.06
CA VAL A 226 -6.90 1.60 39.23
C VAL A 226 -8.31 1.12 39.58
N GLY A 227 -9.21 1.17 38.60
CA GLY A 227 -10.57 0.66 38.73
C GLY A 227 -10.64 -0.83 38.40
N THR A 228 -10.09 -1.19 37.24
CA THR A 228 -10.10 -2.55 36.71
C THR A 228 -8.69 -2.92 36.27
N SER A 229 -8.28 -4.17 36.52
CA SER A 229 -7.07 -4.75 35.95
C SER A 229 -7.44 -5.99 35.12
N VAL A 230 -6.73 -6.22 34.03
CA VAL A 230 -6.88 -7.38 33.14
C VAL A 230 -5.50 -8.00 32.96
N ASP A 231 -5.29 -9.19 33.51
CA ASP A 231 -3.97 -9.83 33.48
C ASP A 231 -3.54 -10.16 32.04
N ASN A 232 -4.45 -10.63 31.19
CA ASN A 232 -4.12 -10.94 29.80
C ASN A 232 -5.20 -10.47 28.83
N PHE A 233 -4.77 -9.70 27.82
CA PHE A 233 -5.60 -9.27 26.71
C PHE A 233 -5.05 -9.77 25.38
N TYR A 234 -5.89 -10.43 24.59
CA TYR A 234 -5.53 -10.99 23.29
C TYR A 234 -6.41 -10.40 22.19
N VAL A 235 -5.78 -9.91 21.12
CA VAL A 235 -6.48 -9.49 19.90
C VAL A 235 -5.92 -10.22 18.69
N ARG A 236 -6.81 -10.72 17.85
CA ARG A 236 -6.51 -11.23 16.52
C ARG A 236 -7.35 -10.49 15.51
N ASP A 237 -6.71 -9.66 14.71
CA ASP A 237 -7.33 -9.03 13.56
C ASP A 237 -6.80 -9.68 12.27
N LYS A 238 -7.71 -10.03 11.38
CA LYS A 238 -7.40 -10.56 10.06
C LYS A 238 -8.20 -9.80 9.03
N GLN A 239 -7.48 -9.23 8.07
CA GLN A 239 -8.05 -8.69 6.85
C GLN A 239 -7.63 -9.55 5.65
N SER A 240 -8.61 -9.97 4.86
CA SER A 240 -8.39 -10.56 3.54
C SER A 240 -9.01 -9.65 2.49
N SER A 241 -8.25 -9.29 1.47
CA SER A 241 -8.72 -8.42 0.40
C SER A 241 -8.40 -8.97 -0.97
N TRP A 242 -9.24 -8.62 -1.94
CA TRP A 242 -8.93 -8.78 -3.35
C TRP A 242 -9.48 -7.59 -4.13
N GLY A 243 -8.87 -7.28 -5.25
CA GLY A 243 -9.31 -6.18 -6.09
C GLY A 243 -8.89 -6.31 -7.54
N LEU A 244 -9.59 -5.56 -8.39
CA LEU A 244 -9.32 -5.44 -9.81
C LEU A 244 -9.44 -3.97 -10.21
N GLY A 245 -8.48 -3.46 -10.96
CA GLY A 245 -8.42 -2.07 -11.37
C GLY A 245 -7.87 -1.89 -12.78
N ILE A 246 -8.19 -0.74 -13.38
CA ILE A 246 -7.57 -0.32 -14.63
C ILE A 246 -6.24 0.35 -14.29
N ARG A 247 -5.17 -0.09 -14.92
CA ARG A 247 -3.83 0.46 -14.77
C ARG A 247 -3.55 1.43 -15.91
N SER A 248 -2.92 2.57 -15.60
CA SER A 248 -2.37 3.48 -16.60
C SER A 248 -1.06 4.06 -16.07
N GLY A 249 -0.09 4.25 -16.95
CA GLY A 249 1.21 4.77 -16.53
C GLY A 249 2.10 5.21 -17.68
N LEU A 250 3.31 5.61 -17.30
CA LEU A 250 4.34 6.12 -18.19
C LEU A 250 5.71 5.65 -17.70
N ASP A 251 6.43 4.93 -18.56
CA ASP A 251 7.84 4.64 -18.35
C ASP A 251 8.70 5.63 -19.15
N THR A 252 9.79 6.07 -18.55
CA THR A 252 10.70 7.03 -19.16
C THR A 252 12.15 6.53 -19.06
N SER A 253 12.94 6.80 -20.09
CA SER A 253 14.35 6.42 -20.12
C SER A 253 15.20 7.54 -20.71
N TRP A 254 16.10 8.10 -19.91
CA TRP A 254 17.07 9.12 -20.31
C TRP A 254 18.43 8.50 -20.56
N MET A 255 18.80 8.37 -21.83
CA MET A 255 20.05 7.76 -22.27
C MET A 255 21.19 8.78 -22.18
N PHE A 256 22.22 8.49 -21.39
CA PHE A 256 23.41 9.35 -21.33
C PHE A 256 24.64 8.68 -21.94
N SER A 257 24.62 7.37 -22.17
CA SER A 257 25.59 6.66 -22.98
C SER A 257 24.91 5.61 -23.85
N ARG A 258 25.69 4.87 -24.65
CA ARG A 258 25.16 3.80 -25.52
C ARG A 258 24.46 2.69 -24.75
N ASN A 259 24.91 2.41 -23.53
CA ASN A 259 24.44 1.27 -22.74
C ASN A 259 23.79 1.67 -21.43
N TRP A 260 23.88 2.95 -21.03
CA TRP A 260 23.38 3.40 -19.74
C TRP A 260 22.27 4.44 -19.87
N SER A 261 21.23 4.23 -19.08
CA SER A 261 20.10 5.14 -18.96
C SER A 261 19.71 5.37 -17.50
N LEU A 262 19.21 6.57 -17.21
CA LEU A 262 18.38 6.83 -16.04
C LEU A 262 16.95 6.46 -16.41
N ILE A 263 16.18 5.90 -15.47
CA ILE A 263 14.79 5.50 -15.71
C ILE A 263 13.86 6.11 -14.68
N GLY A 264 12.63 6.36 -15.08
CA GLY A 264 11.57 6.89 -14.25
C GLY A 264 10.25 6.29 -14.69
N ASN A 265 9.61 5.48 -13.85
CA ASN A 265 8.34 4.87 -14.17
C ASN A 265 7.30 5.34 -13.16
N PHE A 266 6.09 5.57 -13.66
CA PHE A 266 4.95 5.95 -12.84
C PHE A 266 3.70 5.23 -13.32
N ALA A 267 2.89 4.75 -12.39
CA ALA A 267 1.59 4.20 -12.71
C ALA A 267 0.55 4.55 -11.64
N ILE A 268 -0.70 4.62 -12.08
CA ILE A 268 -1.88 4.80 -11.25
C ILE A 268 -2.89 3.70 -11.54
N THR A 269 -3.60 3.26 -10.50
CA THR A 269 -4.67 2.28 -10.65
C THR A 269 -5.80 2.62 -9.68
N PRO A 270 -6.94 3.15 -10.16
CA PRO A 270 -8.19 3.06 -9.40
C PRO A 270 -8.62 1.59 -9.35
N MET A 271 -8.59 1.00 -8.16
CA MET A 271 -8.88 -0.41 -7.96
C MET A 271 -10.21 -0.56 -7.21
N TRP A 272 -11.12 -1.36 -7.75
CA TRP A 272 -12.28 -1.81 -6.99
C TRP A 272 -11.87 -2.99 -6.12
N SER A 273 -12.00 -2.83 -4.80
CA SER A 273 -11.56 -3.82 -3.83
C SER A 273 -12.68 -4.26 -2.91
N ALA A 274 -12.67 -5.54 -2.58
CA ALA A 274 -13.47 -6.14 -1.53
C ALA A 274 -12.56 -6.46 -0.34
N PHE A 275 -12.95 -6.02 0.85
CA PHE A 275 -12.27 -6.27 2.11
C PHE A 275 -13.16 -7.12 2.99
N LYS A 276 -12.58 -8.18 3.55
CA LYS A 276 -13.21 -8.99 4.59
C LYS A 276 -12.35 -8.91 5.85
N THR A 277 -12.91 -8.33 6.90
CA THR A 277 -12.23 -8.17 8.19
C THR A 277 -12.86 -9.09 9.23
N GLU A 278 -12.02 -9.73 10.04
CA GLU A 278 -12.42 -10.59 11.15
C GLU A 278 -11.62 -10.20 12.39
N LEU A 279 -12.28 -9.55 13.35
CA LEU A 279 -11.70 -9.23 14.65
C LEU A 279 -12.12 -10.29 15.66
N ARG A 280 -11.17 -10.74 16.49
CA ARG A 280 -11.45 -11.51 17.69
C ARG A 280 -10.66 -10.96 18.87
N SER A 281 -11.35 -10.60 19.93
CA SER A 281 -10.74 -10.21 21.21
C SER A 281 -11.06 -11.24 22.29
N ARG A 282 -10.16 -11.37 23.26
CA ARG A 282 -10.36 -12.19 24.45
C ARG A 282 -9.59 -11.58 25.61
N GLU A 283 -10.26 -11.48 26.75
CA GLU A 283 -9.70 -11.00 28.01
C GLU A 283 -9.69 -12.19 29.01
N THR A 284 -8.70 -12.27 29.89
CA THR A 284 -8.72 -13.22 31.02
C THR A 284 -8.35 -12.52 32.33
N ASP A 285 -8.85 -13.09 33.43
CA ASP A 285 -8.48 -12.72 34.80
C ASP A 285 -8.69 -11.22 35.08
N VAL A 286 -9.93 -10.77 34.84
CA VAL A 286 -10.34 -9.39 35.12
C VAL A 286 -10.59 -9.21 36.61
N VAL A 287 -9.95 -8.22 37.23
CA VAL A 287 -10.10 -7.88 38.65
C VAL A 287 -10.63 -6.45 38.80
N ASP A 288 -11.78 -6.29 39.47
CA ASP A 288 -12.23 -4.98 39.97
C ASP A 288 -11.47 -4.68 41.26
N VAL A 289 -10.53 -3.73 41.17
CA VAL A 289 -9.61 -3.39 42.26
C VAL A 289 -10.32 -2.58 43.36
N ARG A 290 -11.47 -1.95 43.08
CA ARG A 290 -12.22 -1.11 44.05
C ARG A 290 -12.97 -1.92 45.09
N THR A 291 -13.43 -3.11 44.73
CA THR A 291 -14.18 -3.99 45.65
C THR A 291 -13.29 -5.05 46.29
N GLY A 292 -12.04 -5.21 45.81
CA GLY A 292 -11.14 -6.29 46.22
C GLY A 292 -11.70 -7.69 45.90
N GLN A 293 -12.82 -7.78 45.19
CA GLN A 293 -13.38 -9.02 44.71
C GLN A 293 -12.67 -9.37 43.40
N VAL A 294 -11.85 -10.42 43.44
CA VAL A 294 -11.60 -11.22 42.24
C VAL A 294 -12.94 -11.82 41.87
N THR A 295 -13.65 -11.12 41.01
CA THR A 295 -14.82 -11.71 40.39
C THR A 295 -14.21 -12.58 39.30
N ASP A 296 -14.06 -13.88 39.57
CA ASP A 296 -13.92 -14.88 38.52
C ASP A 296 -15.21 -14.82 37.69
N ILE A 297 -15.35 -13.79 36.85
CA ILE A 297 -16.45 -13.65 35.89
C ILE A 297 -16.07 -14.51 34.68
N SER A 298 -15.74 -15.77 34.93
CA SER A 298 -15.56 -16.78 33.90
C SER A 298 -16.91 -17.23 33.30
N GLY A 299 -18.01 -16.53 33.63
CA GLY A 299 -19.37 -16.97 33.38
C GLY A 299 -20.19 -16.11 32.42
N GLU A 300 -20.31 -14.79 32.64
CA GLU A 300 -21.45 -14.05 32.05
C GLU A 300 -21.20 -12.60 31.56
N LEU A 301 -19.99 -12.02 31.60
CA LEU A 301 -19.78 -10.62 31.14
C LEU A 301 -18.64 -10.38 30.15
N PHE A 302 -17.85 -11.39 29.77
CA PHE A 302 -16.74 -11.21 28.82
C PHE A 302 -16.93 -12.11 27.61
N GLU A 303 -17.71 -11.60 26.64
CA GLU A 303 -17.95 -12.28 25.39
C GLU A 303 -16.67 -12.32 24.56
N ASN A 304 -16.36 -13.48 23.98
CA ASN A 304 -15.47 -13.54 22.83
C ASN A 304 -16.12 -12.70 21.72
N GLU A 305 -15.71 -11.45 21.53
CA GLU A 305 -16.23 -10.66 20.44
C GLU A 305 -15.67 -11.22 19.13
N SER A 306 -16.56 -11.41 18.16
CA SER A 306 -16.21 -11.82 16.82
C SER A 306 -16.92 -10.91 15.83
N ILE A 307 -16.29 -9.80 15.48
CA ILE A 307 -16.82 -8.88 14.47
C ILE A 307 -16.36 -9.37 13.10
N LYS A 308 -17.31 -9.45 12.16
CA LYS A 308 -17.05 -9.75 10.75
C LYS A 308 -17.68 -8.68 9.90
N ASP A 309 -16.91 -8.10 9.01
CA ASP A 309 -17.39 -7.10 8.09
C ASP A 309 -16.90 -7.37 6.67
N ILE A 310 -17.72 -6.99 5.70
CA ILE A 310 -17.39 -7.05 4.27
C ILE A 310 -17.70 -5.68 3.67
N GLN A 311 -16.66 -5.05 3.14
CA GLN A 311 -16.77 -3.72 2.54
C GLN A 311 -16.23 -3.74 1.12
N HIS A 312 -16.84 -2.89 0.27
CA HIS A 312 -16.38 -2.64 -1.08
C HIS A 312 -16.03 -1.18 -1.22
N MET A 313 -14.86 -0.88 -1.77
CA MET A 313 -14.45 0.50 -2.02
C MET A 313 -13.52 0.60 -3.21
N ILE A 314 -13.44 1.81 -3.76
CA ILE A 314 -12.42 2.14 -4.74
C ILE A 314 -11.24 2.70 -3.99
N ASN A 315 -10.11 2.00 -4.06
CA ASN A 315 -8.85 2.45 -3.50
C ASN A 315 -7.87 2.81 -4.61
N MET A 316 -7.17 3.94 -4.44
CA MET A 316 -6.18 4.40 -5.40
C MET A 316 -4.84 3.74 -5.09
N VAL A 317 -4.19 3.22 -6.13
CA VAL A 317 -2.82 2.72 -6.06
C VAL A 317 -1.93 3.62 -6.89
N PHE A 318 -0.84 4.09 -6.28
CA PHE A 318 0.20 4.90 -6.90
C PHE A 318 1.51 4.13 -6.88
N GLU A 319 2.21 4.08 -8.01
CA GLU A 319 3.48 3.40 -8.17
C GLU A 319 4.49 4.33 -8.81
N PHE A 320 5.68 4.42 -8.22
CA PHE A 320 6.80 5.22 -8.71
C PHE A 320 8.07 4.39 -8.66
N GLN A 321 8.90 4.52 -9.68
CA GLN A 321 10.22 3.87 -9.73
C GLN A 321 11.23 4.83 -10.34
N LEU A 322 12.41 4.94 -9.74
CA LEU A 322 13.52 5.73 -10.28
C LEU A 322 14.81 4.93 -10.13
N GLY A 323 15.63 4.89 -11.18
CA GLY A 323 16.83 4.07 -11.14
C GLY A 323 17.74 4.18 -12.33
N PHE A 324 18.69 3.25 -12.40
CA PHE A 324 19.63 3.11 -13.50
C PHE A 324 19.37 1.81 -14.25
N ARG A 325 19.62 1.87 -15.55
CA ARG A 325 19.49 0.75 -16.47
C ARG A 325 20.75 0.62 -17.30
N TRP A 326 21.18 -0.62 -17.46
CA TRP A 326 22.23 -1.03 -18.36
C TRP A 326 21.68 -2.04 -19.37
N ASP A 327 21.91 -1.78 -20.66
CA ASP A 327 21.48 -2.64 -21.77
C ASP A 327 22.70 -3.12 -22.56
N TYR A 328 22.73 -4.40 -22.92
CA TYR A 328 23.78 -5.00 -23.74
C TYR A 328 23.19 -5.91 -24.82
N TYR A 329 23.53 -5.62 -26.07
CA TYR A 329 23.12 -6.39 -27.24
C TYR A 329 24.29 -7.29 -27.68
N PHE A 330 23.99 -8.53 -28.04
CA PHE A 330 24.99 -9.52 -28.47
C PHE A 330 24.42 -10.44 -29.55
N SER A 331 25.28 -11.26 -30.16
CA SER A 331 24.93 -12.08 -31.33
C SER A 331 24.31 -11.26 -32.46
N ASP A 332 25.05 -10.27 -32.98
CA ASP A 332 24.58 -9.39 -34.07
C ASP A 332 23.27 -8.61 -33.77
N ASN A 333 23.00 -8.39 -32.47
CA ASN A 333 21.78 -7.79 -31.91
C ASN A 333 20.55 -8.70 -31.94
N ASP A 334 20.73 -10.01 -32.09
CA ASP A 334 19.64 -10.98 -32.00
C ASP A 334 19.18 -11.20 -30.56
N TYR A 335 20.02 -10.84 -29.57
CA TYR A 335 19.67 -10.93 -28.16
C TYR A 335 20.03 -9.66 -27.40
N ARG A 336 19.27 -9.39 -26.33
CA ARG A 336 19.56 -8.30 -25.38
C ARG A 336 19.47 -8.79 -23.94
N VAL A 337 20.47 -8.41 -23.15
CA VAL A 337 20.41 -8.46 -21.68
C VAL A 337 20.22 -7.06 -21.14
N ARG A 338 19.31 -6.93 -20.19
CA ARG A 338 19.08 -5.71 -19.42
C ARG A 338 19.26 -5.96 -17.94
N LEU A 339 20.06 -5.12 -17.31
CA LEU A 339 20.17 -5.01 -15.86
C LEU A 339 19.60 -3.67 -15.43
N GLN A 340 18.83 -3.66 -14.36
CA GLN A 340 18.23 -2.45 -13.83
C GLN A 340 18.29 -2.49 -12.30
N ALA A 341 18.68 -1.37 -11.71
CA ALA A 341 18.66 -1.15 -10.27
C ALA A 341 17.88 0.12 -9.98
N ALA A 342 16.81 0.03 -9.21
CA ALA A 342 15.91 1.14 -8.96
C ALA A 342 15.42 1.18 -7.51
N TRP A 343 15.09 2.39 -7.05
CA TRP A 343 14.24 2.57 -5.89
C TRP A 343 12.79 2.60 -6.38
N GLU A 344 11.95 1.76 -5.78
CA GLU A 344 10.53 1.67 -6.08
C GLU A 344 9.72 2.09 -4.85
N GLN A 345 8.60 2.77 -5.07
CA GLN A 345 7.65 3.16 -4.05
C GLN A 345 6.23 2.89 -4.56
N GLN A 346 5.40 2.32 -3.70
CA GLN A 346 3.99 2.09 -3.94
C GLN A 346 3.17 2.57 -2.74
N SER A 347 2.05 3.24 -3.01
CA SER A 347 1.06 3.64 -2.02
C SER A 347 -0.31 3.10 -2.39
N TRP A 348 -0.95 2.44 -1.45
CA TRP A 348 -2.29 1.86 -1.58
C TRP A 348 -3.19 2.57 -0.58
N GLU A 349 -3.90 3.57 -1.07
CA GLU A 349 -4.70 4.47 -0.23
C GLU A 349 -5.91 3.75 0.36
N ASN A 350 -6.24 4.00 1.63
CA ASN A 350 -7.38 3.35 2.30
C ASN A 350 -7.34 1.81 2.17
N HIS A 351 -6.17 1.20 2.09
CA HIS A 351 -6.06 -0.25 1.92
C HIS A 351 -6.15 -1.01 3.24
N ASN A 352 -5.85 -0.34 4.34
CA ASN A 352 -5.98 -0.93 5.66
C ASN A 352 -7.38 -0.64 6.23
N GLN A 353 -8.11 -1.73 6.42
CA GLN A 353 -9.50 -1.86 6.85
C GLN A 353 -9.59 -2.77 8.09
N MET A 354 -8.45 -2.96 8.77
CA MET A 354 -8.42 -3.53 10.11
C MET A 354 -9.17 -2.62 11.08
N TYR A 355 -9.73 -3.21 12.12
CA TYR A 355 -10.62 -2.50 13.02
C TYR A 355 -9.84 -1.41 13.78
N SER A 356 -10.20 -0.16 13.57
CA SER A 356 -9.57 1.04 14.12
C SER A 356 -10.63 2.08 14.48
N TYR A 357 -10.38 2.85 15.53
CA TYR A 357 -11.24 3.95 15.97
C TYR A 357 -11.20 5.17 15.03
N ASP A 358 -10.08 5.39 14.32
CA ASP A 358 -9.79 6.65 13.61
C ASP A 358 -9.85 6.58 12.07
N GLY A 359 -10.33 5.47 11.49
CA GLY A 359 -10.68 5.38 10.07
C GLY A 359 -9.68 4.63 9.18
N TYR A 360 -9.71 4.95 7.89
CA TYR A 360 -9.01 4.24 6.82
C TYR A 360 -7.52 4.61 6.75
N ASP A 361 -6.66 3.59 6.74
CA ASP A 361 -5.19 3.76 6.69
C ASP A 361 -4.63 3.30 5.33
N SER A 362 -3.47 3.84 4.95
CA SER A 362 -2.79 3.45 3.72
C SER A 362 -1.75 2.35 3.96
N LEU A 363 -1.58 1.49 2.95
CA LEU A 363 -0.46 0.54 2.88
C LEU A 363 0.61 1.14 1.98
N THR A 364 1.82 1.31 2.50
CA THR A 364 2.95 1.81 1.72
C THR A 364 4.09 0.81 1.69
N MET A 365 4.71 0.68 0.53
CA MET A 365 5.87 -0.18 0.29
C MET A 365 6.91 0.60 -0.48
N GLN A 366 8.18 0.48 -0.11
CA GLN A 366 9.26 1.10 -0.87
C GLN A 366 10.59 0.39 -0.66
N GLY A 367 11.48 0.43 -1.63
CA GLY A 367 12.84 -0.07 -1.45
C GLY A 367 13.54 -0.39 -2.75
N LEU A 368 14.53 -1.28 -2.66
CA LEU A 368 15.39 -1.64 -3.78
C LEU A 368 14.70 -2.68 -4.67
N THR A 369 14.77 -2.47 -5.98
CA THR A 369 14.39 -3.43 -7.02
C THR A 369 15.57 -3.65 -7.96
N ILE A 370 16.03 -4.89 -8.11
CA ILE A 370 17.05 -5.31 -9.07
C ILE A 370 16.39 -6.20 -10.12
N LYS A 371 16.30 -5.73 -11.36
CA LYS A 371 15.66 -6.40 -12.49
C LYS A 371 16.71 -6.95 -13.45
N LEU A 372 16.57 -8.22 -13.81
CA LEU A 372 17.25 -8.86 -14.93
C LEU A 372 16.21 -9.18 -16.00
N ARG A 373 16.41 -8.69 -17.22
CA ARG A 373 15.56 -8.98 -18.38
C ARG A 373 16.39 -9.55 -19.52
N PHE A 374 15.80 -10.50 -20.23
CA PHE A 374 16.34 -11.11 -21.43
C PHE A 374 15.32 -11.00 -22.56
N ASP A 375 15.77 -10.53 -23.73
CA ASP A 375 14.97 -10.40 -24.94
C ASP A 375 15.48 -11.40 -26.01
N PHE A 376 14.56 -12.13 -26.64
CA PHE A 376 14.79 -13.28 -27.54
C PHE A 376 14.40 -13.04 -28.99
#